data_AF-A0A5D2P3P1-F1
#
_entry.id   AF-A0A5D2P3P1-F1
#
_cell.length_a   1.000
_cell.length_b   1.000
_cell.length_c   1.000
_cell.angle_alpha   90.00
_cell.angle_beta   90.00
_cell.angle_gamma   90.00
#
_symmetry.space_group_name_H-M   'P 1'
#
loop_
_entity.id
_entity.type
_entity.pdbx_description
1 polymer ?
#
loop_
_entity_poly.entity_id
_entity_poly.type
_entity_poly.pdbx_seq_one_letter_code
_entity_poly.pdbx_strand_id
1 'polypeptide(L)'
;MEPLVDTVDQKQIVTNCHLLKTMDISKMVLGDASFTTPFKLIAERDDYIHAFVAYFDVSFTKCHKLMGFSTGPRSRATHWKQTVLYLEDVLTICEGETIIGSMTVAPNKKNP
;
A
#
# COMPACT_ATOMS: atom_id res chain seq x y z
N MET A 1 11.04 12.55 -4.85
CA MET A 1 10.85 11.63 -5.99
C MET A 1 9.38 11.53 -6.32
N GLU A 2 9.04 11.33 -7.60
CA GLU A 2 7.65 11.11 -8.02
C GLU A 2 7.27 9.62 -7.90
N PRO A 3 6.02 9.30 -7.49
CA PRO A 3 5.54 7.92 -7.50
C PRO A 3 5.45 7.34 -8.91
N LEU A 4 5.76 6.04 -9.05
CA LEU A 4 5.61 5.31 -10.31
C LEU A 4 4.41 4.36 -10.22
N VAL A 5 3.65 4.20 -11.32
CA VAL A 5 2.60 3.19 -11.44
C VAL A 5 3.11 2.03 -12.29
N ASP A 6 3.49 0.91 -11.65
CA ASP A 6 3.98 -0.27 -12.36
C ASP A 6 3.63 -1.60 -11.70
N THR A 7 3.81 -2.70 -12.43
CA THR A 7 3.59 -4.07 -11.95
C THR A 7 4.84 -4.55 -11.22
N VAL A 8 4.67 -4.88 -9.94
CA VAL A 8 5.74 -5.39 -9.08
C VAL A 8 5.68 -6.91 -9.06
N ASP A 9 6.81 -7.58 -9.30
CA ASP A 9 6.91 -9.03 -9.14
C ASP A 9 6.79 -9.37 -7.65
N GLN A 10 5.89 -10.30 -7.29
CA GLN A 10 5.73 -10.78 -5.92
C GLN A 10 7.05 -11.22 -5.27
N LYS A 11 8.03 -11.69 -6.05
CA LYS A 11 9.35 -12.09 -5.56
C LYS A 11 10.18 -10.92 -5.02
N GLN A 12 9.84 -9.69 -5.39
CA GLN A 12 10.51 -8.46 -4.92
C GLN A 12 9.92 -7.93 -3.61
N ILE A 13 8.84 -8.53 -3.10
CA ILE A 13 8.26 -8.15 -1.81
C ILE A 13 9.06 -8.83 -0.69
N VAL A 14 9.60 -8.03 0.23
CA VAL A 14 10.52 -8.47 1.29
C VAL A 14 9.93 -8.39 2.69
N THR A 15 8.73 -7.79 2.83
CA THR A 15 8.04 -7.63 4.11
C THR A 15 6.63 -8.19 4.03
N ASN A 16 6.02 -8.37 5.19
CA ASN A 16 4.56 -8.46 5.29
C ASN A 16 3.88 -7.17 4.77
N CYS A 17 2.55 -7.16 4.71
CA CYS A 17 1.77 -5.97 4.36
C CYS A 17 1.07 -5.38 5.60
N HIS A 18 0.86 -4.05 5.60
CA HIS A 18 0.14 -3.34 6.66
C HIS A 18 -1.06 -2.61 6.08
N LEU A 19 -2.24 -2.76 6.70
CA LEU A 19 -3.44 -2.03 6.30
C LEU A 19 -3.34 -0.57 6.74
N LEU A 20 -3.41 0.35 5.79
CA LEU A 20 -3.28 1.79 6.06
C LEU A 20 -4.64 2.44 6.36
N LYS A 21 -5.67 2.10 5.58
CA LYS A 21 -7.01 2.69 5.74
C LYS A 21 -8.08 1.76 5.17
N THR A 22 -9.17 1.60 5.92
CA THR A 22 -10.42 1.03 5.41
C THR A 22 -11.37 2.16 5.06
N MET A 23 -12.01 2.07 3.89
CA MET A 23 -12.95 3.06 3.38
C MET A 23 -14.33 2.42 3.17
N ASP A 24 -15.24 2.60 4.14
CA ASP A 24 -16.65 2.19 4.01
C ASP A 24 -17.43 3.29 3.30
N ILE A 25 -17.56 3.15 1.98
CA ILE A 25 -18.20 4.13 1.09
C ILE A 25 -19.62 4.49 1.55
N SER A 26 -20.32 3.61 2.26
CA SER A 26 -21.69 3.87 2.75
C SER A 26 -21.75 4.81 3.96
N LYS A 27 -20.61 5.08 4.62
CA LYS A 27 -20.53 5.90 5.84
C LYS A 27 -19.53 7.05 5.76
N MET A 28 -18.70 7.06 4.72
CA MET A 28 -17.68 8.09 4.55
C MET A 28 -18.27 9.49 4.39
N VAL A 29 -17.57 10.48 4.94
CA VAL A 29 -17.86 11.90 4.78
C VAL A 29 -16.71 12.61 4.07
N LEU A 30 -16.98 13.84 3.61
CA LEU A 30 -15.96 14.72 3.03
C LEU A 30 -14.82 14.91 4.04
N GLY A 31 -13.61 14.52 3.66
CA GLY A 31 -12.42 14.58 4.50
C GLY A 31 -11.85 13.22 4.91
N ASP A 32 -12.63 12.14 4.88
CA ASP A 32 -12.16 10.80 5.28
C ASP A 32 -11.06 10.23 4.36
N ALA A 33 -10.99 10.75 3.13
CA ALA A 33 -9.95 10.42 2.16
C ALA A 33 -8.60 11.09 2.47
N SER A 34 -8.59 12.12 3.33
CA SER A 34 -7.38 12.76 3.84
C SER A 34 -7.04 12.17 5.20
N PHE A 35 -5.94 11.44 5.32
CA PHE A 35 -5.61 10.73 6.56
C PHE A 35 -4.11 10.65 6.79
N THR A 36 -3.75 10.52 8.07
CA THR A 36 -2.41 10.12 8.51
C THR A 36 -2.56 8.83 9.32
N THR A 37 -1.76 7.82 9.02
CA THR A 37 -1.77 6.54 9.75
C THR A 37 -0.35 6.07 10.03
N PRO A 38 -0.06 5.52 11.22
CA PRO A 38 1.16 4.76 11.42
C PRO A 38 1.12 3.46 10.60
N PHE A 39 2.28 2.92 10.29
CA PHE A 39 2.43 1.58 9.74
C PHE A 39 3.59 0.84 10.41
N LYS A 40 3.52 -0.49 10.38
CA LYS A 40 4.57 -1.39 10.84
C LYS A 40 4.72 -2.54 9.84
N LEU A 41 5.90 -2.66 9.24
CA LEU A 41 6.28 -3.74 8.34
C LEU A 41 7.37 -4.58 9.00
N ILE A 42 7.29 -5.90 8.85
CA ILE A 42 8.25 -6.86 9.38
C ILE A 42 8.89 -7.56 8.19
N ALA A 43 10.22 -7.59 8.14
CA ALA A 43 10.97 -8.27 7.10
C ALA A 43 10.76 -9.78 7.17
N GLU A 44 10.49 -10.38 6.02
CA GLU A 44 10.31 -11.82 5.84
C GLU A 44 11.60 -12.50 5.35
N ARG A 45 12.63 -11.71 4.98
CA ARG A 45 13.97 -12.18 4.60
C ARG A 45 14.98 -11.04 4.67
N ASP A 46 16.26 -11.40 4.70
CA ASP A 46 17.37 -10.46 4.51
C ASP A 46 17.35 -9.89 3.08
N ASP A 47 17.35 -8.57 2.95
CA ASP A 47 17.32 -7.90 1.63
C ASP A 47 17.66 -6.40 1.72
N TYR A 48 17.62 -5.73 0.56
CA TYR A 48 17.71 -4.28 0.41
C TYR A 48 16.37 -3.69 -0.01
N ILE A 49 15.86 -2.73 0.75
CA ILE A 49 14.61 -2.02 0.46
C ILE A 49 14.92 -0.71 -0.24
N HIS A 50 14.43 -0.60 -1.47
CA HIS A 50 14.60 0.55 -2.35
C HIS A 50 13.33 1.41 -2.43
N ALA A 51 12.17 0.83 -2.16
CA ALA A 51 10.87 1.48 -2.32
C ALA A 51 9.80 0.82 -1.45
N PHE A 52 8.75 1.57 -1.14
CA PHE A 52 7.48 1.03 -0.66
C PHE A 52 6.52 0.78 -1.83
N VAL A 53 5.66 -0.23 -1.70
CA VAL A 53 4.61 -0.55 -2.67
C VAL A 53 3.26 -0.37 -2.01
N ALA A 54 2.45 0.53 -2.54
CA ALA A 54 1.07 0.75 -2.12
C ALA A 54 0.10 0.14 -3.15
N TYR A 55 -0.94 -0.51 -2.65
CA TYR A 55 -2.01 -1.10 -3.44
C TYR A 55 -3.30 -1.07 -2.62
N PHE A 56 -4.42 -1.44 -3.24
CA PHE A 56 -5.72 -1.48 -2.57
C PHE A 56 -6.50 -2.76 -2.91
N ASP A 57 -7.41 -3.08 -1.99
CA ASP A 57 -8.38 -4.15 -2.13
C ASP A 57 -9.79 -3.55 -2.19
N VAL A 58 -10.66 -4.18 -2.97
CA VAL A 58 -12.07 -3.81 -3.10
C VAL A 58 -12.91 -5.00 -2.66
N SER A 59 -13.88 -4.76 -1.78
CA SER A 59 -14.83 -5.77 -1.30
C SER A 59 -16.27 -5.30 -1.49
N PHE A 60 -17.10 -6.12 -2.11
CA PHE A 60 -18.54 -5.92 -2.26
C PHE A 60 -19.27 -6.62 -1.12
N THR A 61 -19.49 -5.88 -0.02
CA THR A 61 -19.95 -6.45 1.26
C THR A 61 -21.46 -6.70 1.36
N LYS A 62 -22.25 -6.26 0.36
CA LYS A 62 -23.72 -6.41 0.32
C LYS A 62 -24.19 -7.48 -0.67
N CYS A 63 -23.30 -8.38 -1.07
CA CYS A 63 -23.61 -9.49 -1.96
C CYS A 63 -23.89 -10.78 -1.18
N HIS A 64 -24.71 -11.67 -1.75
CA HIS A 64 -24.96 -13.01 -1.17
C HIS A 64 -23.72 -13.90 -1.11
N LYS A 65 -22.75 -13.65 -2.00
CA LYS A 65 -21.42 -14.26 -1.99
C LYS A 65 -20.38 -13.17 -1.73
N LEU A 66 -19.32 -13.51 -1.02
CA LEU A 66 -18.18 -12.61 -0.85
C LEU A 66 -17.56 -12.37 -2.23
N MET A 67 -17.56 -11.11 -2.66
CA MET A 67 -17.03 -10.68 -3.95
C MET A 67 -16.03 -9.56 -3.71
N GLY A 68 -14.95 -9.55 -4.47
CA GLY A 68 -13.90 -8.54 -4.32
C GLY A 68 -12.70 -8.88 -5.19
N PHE A 69 -11.74 -7.96 -5.20
CA PHE A 69 -10.44 -8.18 -5.84
C PHE A 69 -9.37 -7.37 -5.13
N SER A 70 -8.12 -7.78 -5.33
CA SER A 70 -6.95 -7.08 -4.83
C SER A 70 -6.09 -6.64 -6.01
N THR A 71 -5.51 -5.44 -5.90
CA THR A 71 -4.49 -4.94 -6.83
C THR A 71 -3.07 -5.27 -6.36
N GLY A 72 -2.92 -6.04 -5.28
CA GLY A 72 -1.62 -6.34 -4.71
C GLY A 72 -0.71 -7.19 -5.62
N PRO A 73 0.62 -7.15 -5.40
CA PRO A 73 1.60 -7.89 -6.21
C PRO A 73 1.40 -9.41 -6.24
N ARG A 74 0.75 -9.98 -5.21
CA ARG A 74 0.43 -11.42 -5.10
C ARG A 74 -0.90 -11.80 -5.75
N SER A 75 -1.60 -10.84 -6.35
CA SER A 75 -2.92 -11.01 -6.95
C SER A 75 -2.85 -10.95 -8.47
N ARG A 76 -3.94 -11.34 -9.15
CA ARG A 76 -4.03 -11.21 -10.61
C ARG A 76 -3.84 -9.77 -11.03
N ALA A 77 -3.03 -9.54 -12.06
CA ALA A 77 -2.76 -8.22 -12.60
C ALA A 77 -4.06 -7.47 -12.99
N THR A 78 -4.11 -6.18 -12.66
CA THR A 78 -5.17 -5.25 -13.01
C THR A 78 -4.58 -4.04 -13.72
N HIS A 79 -5.41 -3.22 -14.37
CA HIS A 79 -4.93 -2.01 -15.05
C HIS A 79 -4.37 -0.95 -14.08
N TRP A 80 -4.74 -1.00 -12.79
CA TRP A 80 -4.19 -0.11 -11.76
C TRP A 80 -2.73 -0.42 -11.41
N LYS A 81 -2.27 -1.65 -11.68
CA LYS A 81 -0.96 -2.14 -11.22
C LYS A 81 -0.76 -1.83 -9.73
N GLN A 82 0.41 -1.34 -9.31
CA GLN A 82 0.68 -0.84 -7.96
C GLN A 82 1.38 0.53 -8.02
N THR A 83 1.33 1.27 -6.91
CA THR A 83 2.07 2.52 -6.76
C THR A 83 3.39 2.26 -6.03
N VAL A 84 4.51 2.59 -6.67
CA VAL A 84 5.86 2.44 -6.14
C VAL A 84 6.38 3.79 -5.65
N LEU A 85 6.85 3.81 -4.40
CA LEU A 85 7.34 4.98 -3.68
C LEU A 85 8.80 4.77 -3.31
N TYR A 86 9.72 5.27 -4.13
CA TYR A 86 11.16 5.13 -3.91
C TYR A 86 11.65 5.88 -2.67
N LEU A 87 12.58 5.25 -1.95
CA LEU A 87 13.32 5.84 -0.84
C LEU A 87 14.54 6.60 -1.38
N GLU A 88 14.92 7.68 -0.70
CA GLU A 88 16.14 8.43 -1.04
C GLU A 88 17.39 7.59 -0.78
N ASP A 89 17.40 6.85 0.33
CA ASP A 89 18.45 5.93 0.71
C ASP A 89 17.92 4.48 0.73
N VAL A 90 18.77 3.55 0.30
CA VAL A 90 18.48 2.11 0.36
C VAL A 90 18.61 1.63 1.81
N LEU A 91 17.60 0.94 2.31
CA LEU A 91 17.64 0.35 3.64
C LEU A 91 18.13 -1.09 3.54
N THR A 92 19.12 -1.47 4.33
CA THR A 92 19.47 -2.88 4.54
C THR A 92 18.63 -3.40 5.69
N ILE A 93 18.02 -4.58 5.54
CA ILE A 93 17.17 -5.16 6.57
C ILE A 93 17.40 -6.67 6.69
N CYS A 94 17.36 -7.18 7.91
CA CYS A 94 17.42 -8.61 8.21
C CYS A 94 16.03 -9.18 8.52
N GLU A 95 15.85 -10.49 8.31
CA GLU A 95 14.62 -11.21 8.66
C GLU A 95 14.20 -10.94 10.11
N GLY A 96 12.91 -10.62 10.29
CA GLY A 96 12.33 -10.30 11.60
C GLY A 96 12.53 -8.85 12.06
N GLU A 97 13.41 -8.07 11.42
CA GLU A 97 13.52 -6.64 11.71
C GLU A 97 12.26 -5.87 11.25
N THR A 98 12.06 -4.69 11.83
CA THR A 98 10.82 -3.93 11.67
C THR A 98 11.09 -2.53 11.13
N ILE A 99 10.28 -2.12 10.15
CA ILE A 99 10.18 -0.74 9.68
C ILE A 99 8.91 -0.13 10.26
N ILE A 100 9.05 1.02 10.92
CA ILE A 100 7.94 1.78 11.48
C ILE A 100 7.97 3.17 10.88
N GLY A 101 6.79 3.68 10.53
CA GLY A 101 6.66 5.03 10.01
C GLY A 101 5.22 5.51 10.06
N SER A 102 4.97 6.64 9.42
CA SER A 102 3.63 7.15 9.18
C SER A 102 3.46 7.54 7.73
N MET A 103 2.26 7.32 7.19
CA MET A 103 1.89 7.76 5.85
C MET A 103 0.79 8.81 5.98
N THR A 104 1.00 9.95 5.31
CA THR A 104 -0.01 11.00 5.18
C THR A 104 -0.46 11.09 3.72
N VAL A 105 -1.77 11.05 3.49
CA VAL A 105 -2.40 11.22 2.18
C VAL A 105 -3.35 12.40 2.27
N ALA A 106 -3.19 13.37 1.36
CA ALA A 106 -4.05 14.53 1.27
C ALA A 106 -4.07 15.09 -0.16
N PRO A 107 -5.19 15.70 -0.61
CA PRO A 107 -5.25 16.44 -1.87
C PRO A 107 -4.21 17.56 -1.95
N ASN A 108 -3.73 17.85 -3.15
CA ASN A 108 -2.79 18.96 -3.35
C ASN A 108 -3.51 20.30 -3.17
N LYS A 109 -2.97 21.19 -2.33
CA LYS A 109 -3.59 22.50 -2.04
C LYS A 109 -3.82 23.39 -3.26
N LYS A 110 -3.00 23.26 -4.31
CA LYS A 110 -3.12 24.03 -5.55
C LYS A 110 -4.02 23.37 -6.60
N ASN A 111 -4.17 22.04 -6.54
CA ASN A 111 -4.98 21.26 -7.47
C ASN A 111 -5.63 20.09 -6.68
N PRO A 112 -6.78 20.33 -6.03
CA PRO A 112 -7.42 19.37 -5.14
C PRO A 112 -8.02 18.17 -5.87
#